data_AF-A0A960ZPD6-F1
#
_entry.id   AF-A0A960ZPD6-F1
#
_cell.length_a   1.000
_cell.length_b   1.000
_cell.length_c   1.000
_cell.angle_alpha   90.00
_cell.angle_beta   90.00
_cell.angle_gamma   90.00
#
_symmetry.space_group_name_H-M   'P 1'
#
loop_
_entity.id
_entity.type
_entity.pdbx_description
1 polymer ?
#
loop_
_entity_poly.entity_id
_entity_poly.type
_entity_poly.pdbx_seq_one_letter_code
_entity_poly.pdbx_strand_id
1 'polypeptide(L)'
;MAIEMALRRFYDLNGGVGLLSTGARVVPYAGVLYNVVGSTDDPDIDGASWKQLLIRNGSNGDCYVTDPLPDRAGTSHPGFDVGGHMTPNRDGQVARGETCYLMPLCKWHNSTQRDGTPFEHEETTMLELSGFMEGELAATFAARMPGDAEYRLVSVEGETLNSRALEAPMVDLFNVQRDTGVAAPGLPSTYLRFRRVEEGGVVRFVIDDARLPILG
;
A
#
# COMPACT_ATOMS: atom_id res chain seq x y z
N MET A 1 -1.29 -2.63 17.79
CA MET A 1 -0.74 -1.30 18.12
C MET A 1 -0.02 -0.63 16.93
N ALA A 2 1.04 -1.21 16.35
CA ALA A 2 1.77 -0.59 15.24
C ALA A 2 0.90 -0.34 13.98
N ILE A 3 0.11 -1.33 13.56
CA ILE A 3 -0.81 -1.23 12.41
C ILE A 3 -1.87 -0.15 12.63
N GLU A 4 -2.45 -0.10 13.82
CA GLU A 4 -3.48 0.88 14.16
C GLU A 4 -2.93 2.30 14.19
N MET A 5 -1.69 2.48 14.67
CA MET A 5 -0.98 3.75 14.59
C MET A 5 -0.70 4.16 13.14
N ALA A 6 -0.31 3.21 12.28
CA ALA A 6 -0.09 3.49 10.86
C ALA A 6 -1.39 3.89 10.15
N LEU A 7 -2.49 3.19 10.42
CA LEU A 7 -3.81 3.53 9.89
C LEU A 7 -4.30 4.89 10.40
N ARG A 8 -4.04 5.20 11.68
CA ARG A 8 -4.32 6.52 12.26
C ARG A 8 -3.50 7.62 11.58
N ARG A 9 -2.21 7.42 11.39
CA ARG A 9 -1.34 8.37 10.68
C ARG A 9 -1.82 8.60 9.25
N PHE A 10 -2.22 7.53 8.55
CA PHE A 10 -2.80 7.64 7.22
C PHE A 10 -4.07 8.50 7.23
N TYR A 11 -4.97 8.27 8.19
CA TYR A 11 -6.18 9.09 8.36
C TYR A 11 -5.86 10.55 8.67
N ASP A 12 -4.96 10.83 9.61
CA ASP A 12 -4.62 12.21 10.00
C ASP A 12 -4.05 13.02 8.80
N LEU A 13 -3.38 12.35 7.86
CA LEU A 13 -2.80 12.97 6.65
C LEU A 13 -3.77 13.11 5.47
N ASN A 14 -4.88 12.37 5.47
CA ASN A 14 -5.71 12.17 4.27
C ASN A 14 -7.23 12.24 4.53
N GLY A 15 -7.65 12.34 5.79
CA GLY A 15 -9.05 12.43 6.19
C GLY A 15 -9.73 13.65 5.58
N GLY A 16 -10.92 13.46 5.00
CA GLY A 16 -11.68 14.52 4.34
C GLY A 16 -11.10 15.02 3.01
N VAL A 17 -9.99 14.45 2.53
CA VAL A 17 -9.38 14.80 1.24
C VAL A 17 -9.82 13.81 0.16
N GLY A 18 -10.06 14.31 -1.06
CA GLY A 18 -10.27 13.47 -2.24
C GLY A 18 -8.96 12.83 -2.71
N LEU A 19 -8.83 11.52 -2.50
CA LEU A 19 -7.67 10.73 -2.89
C LEU A 19 -7.89 10.18 -4.31
N LEU A 20 -6.90 10.27 -5.19
CA LEU A 20 -7.03 9.70 -6.54
C LEU A 20 -7.24 8.18 -6.47
N SER A 21 -7.91 7.60 -7.46
CA SER A 21 -7.89 6.15 -7.65
C SER A 21 -6.45 5.68 -7.85
N THR A 22 -6.10 4.56 -7.24
CA THR A 22 -4.81 3.90 -7.46
C THR A 22 -4.88 2.98 -8.66
N GLY A 23 -3.73 2.59 -9.19
CA GLY A 23 -3.63 1.62 -10.28
C GLY A 23 -2.37 0.80 -10.12
N ALA A 24 -2.46 -0.49 -10.45
CA ALA A 24 -1.32 -1.38 -10.50
C ALA A 24 -1.31 -2.04 -11.89
N ARG A 25 -0.24 -1.83 -12.66
CA ARG A 25 -0.09 -2.46 -13.98
C ARG A 25 1.29 -3.08 -14.15
N VAL A 26 1.33 -4.26 -14.74
CA VAL A 26 2.58 -4.93 -15.08
C VAL A 26 3.16 -4.25 -16.32
N VAL A 27 4.42 -3.80 -16.24
CA VAL A 27 5.11 -3.09 -17.31
C VAL A 27 6.54 -3.62 -17.47
N PRO A 28 7.09 -3.67 -18.70
CA PRO A 28 8.53 -3.78 -18.87
C PRO A 28 9.19 -2.46 -18.48
N TYR A 29 10.23 -2.50 -17.66
CA TYR A 29 11.03 -1.33 -17.29
C TYR A 29 12.49 -1.53 -17.70
N ALA A 30 13.05 -0.51 -18.35
CA ALA A 30 14.47 -0.42 -18.66
C ALA A 30 15.01 0.91 -18.15
N GLY A 31 16.03 0.88 -17.32
CA GLY A 31 16.62 2.07 -16.71
C GLY A 31 17.14 1.82 -15.30
N VAL A 32 17.42 2.90 -14.59
CA VAL A 32 17.89 2.88 -13.21
C VAL A 32 16.72 3.15 -12.27
N LEU A 33 16.64 2.39 -11.18
CA LEU A 33 15.71 2.61 -10.08
C LEU A 33 16.46 2.80 -8.77
N TYR A 34 15.84 3.53 -7.86
CA TYR A 34 16.33 3.82 -6.51
C TYR A 34 15.24 3.49 -5.50
N ASN A 35 15.61 3.04 -4.30
CA ASN A 35 14.65 2.86 -3.21
C ASN A 35 13.92 4.18 -2.94
N VAL A 36 12.60 4.10 -2.78
CA VAL A 36 11.83 5.23 -2.26
C VAL A 36 12.28 5.51 -0.83
N VAL A 37 12.55 6.77 -0.49
CA VAL A 37 12.96 7.17 0.86
C VAL A 37 11.89 6.76 1.86
N GLY A 38 12.31 6.12 2.95
CA GLY A 38 11.39 5.59 3.94
C GLY A 38 10.70 4.28 3.53
N SER A 39 11.06 3.69 2.39
CA SER A 39 10.76 2.29 2.09
C SER A 39 11.49 1.41 3.11
N THR A 40 10.76 0.99 4.14
CA THR A 40 11.25 0.02 5.13
C THR A 40 10.82 -1.38 4.74
N ASP A 41 11.13 -2.38 5.58
CA ASP A 41 10.56 -3.72 5.47
C ASP A 41 9.04 -3.62 5.26
N ASP A 42 8.54 -4.45 4.35
CA ASP A 42 7.11 -4.66 4.10
C ASP A 42 6.50 -5.10 5.43
N PRO A 43 5.64 -4.29 6.09
CA PRO A 43 5.07 -4.70 7.35
C PRO A 43 4.25 -5.97 7.07
N ASP A 44 4.59 -7.07 7.75
CA ASP A 44 3.83 -8.31 7.70
C ASP A 44 2.42 -7.99 8.20
N ILE A 45 1.47 -7.87 7.26
CA ILE A 45 0.08 -7.63 7.57
C ILE A 45 -0.78 -8.58 6.72
N ASP A 46 -1.05 -9.75 7.29
CA ASP A 46 -1.96 -10.84 6.87
C ASP A 46 -2.89 -10.59 5.66
N GLY A 47 -2.36 -10.59 4.44
CA GLY A 47 -3.20 -10.53 3.22
C GLY A 47 -3.17 -9.22 2.44
N ALA A 48 -2.47 -8.20 2.96
CA ALA A 48 -2.30 -6.90 2.34
C ALA A 48 -0.84 -6.39 2.33
N SER A 49 0.15 -7.28 2.23
CA SER A 49 1.55 -6.85 2.03
C SER A 49 1.81 -6.44 0.59
N TRP A 50 2.83 -5.61 0.37
CA TRP A 50 3.28 -5.27 -0.97
C TRP A 50 3.76 -6.51 -1.74
N LYS A 51 4.36 -7.47 -1.01
CA LYS A 51 4.71 -8.79 -1.53
C LYS A 51 3.49 -9.53 -2.09
N GLN A 52 2.37 -9.54 -1.40
CA GLN A 52 1.17 -10.21 -1.91
C GLN A 52 0.57 -9.50 -3.12
N LEU A 53 0.70 -8.17 -3.21
CA LEU A 53 0.32 -7.44 -4.42
C LEU A 53 1.18 -7.88 -5.61
N LEU A 54 2.49 -8.03 -5.43
CA LEU A 54 3.40 -8.59 -6.45
C LEU A 54 3.02 -10.01 -6.86
N ILE A 55 2.79 -10.91 -5.89
CA ILE A 55 2.39 -12.31 -6.12
C ILE A 55 1.10 -12.39 -6.95
N ARG A 56 0.09 -11.59 -6.58
CA ARG A 56 -1.20 -11.51 -7.31
C ARG A 56 -1.04 -11.00 -8.74
N ASN A 57 0.00 -10.22 -9.01
CA ASN A 57 0.33 -9.68 -10.33
C ASN A 57 1.41 -10.50 -11.08
N GLY A 58 1.73 -11.72 -10.60
CA GLY A 58 2.56 -12.69 -11.32
C GLY A 58 4.04 -12.73 -10.91
N SER A 59 4.46 -11.94 -9.92
CA SER A 59 5.85 -11.93 -9.43
C SER A 59 6.02 -12.88 -8.24
N ASN A 60 6.52 -14.10 -8.52
CA ASN A 60 6.78 -15.16 -7.51
C ASN A 60 8.25 -15.63 -7.48
N GLY A 61 9.17 -14.86 -8.07
CA GLY A 61 10.57 -15.23 -8.26
C GLY A 61 11.51 -14.70 -7.18
N ASP A 62 12.80 -14.71 -7.51
CA ASP A 62 13.89 -14.24 -6.66
C ASP A 62 13.95 -12.70 -6.56
N CYS A 63 14.85 -12.18 -5.73
CA CYS A 63 15.20 -10.76 -5.71
C CYS A 63 15.64 -10.30 -7.11
N TYR A 64 15.11 -9.16 -7.58
CA TYR A 64 15.46 -8.62 -8.91
C TYR A 64 16.81 -7.92 -8.94
N VAL A 65 17.48 -7.79 -7.80
CA VAL A 65 18.79 -7.14 -7.68
C VAL A 65 19.85 -8.18 -7.38
N THR A 66 20.83 -8.28 -8.28
CA THR A 66 21.97 -9.18 -8.13
C THR A 66 23.26 -8.47 -7.72
N ASP A 67 23.30 -7.14 -7.73
CA ASP A 67 24.42 -6.31 -7.28
C ASP A 67 23.93 -4.98 -6.67
N PRO A 68 24.57 -4.44 -5.61
CA PRO A 68 25.66 -5.05 -4.84
C PRO A 68 25.18 -6.29 -4.09
N LEU A 69 26.08 -7.25 -3.90
CA LEU A 69 25.83 -8.39 -3.02
C LEU A 69 26.14 -8.03 -1.56
N PRO A 70 25.55 -8.73 -0.57
CA PRO A 70 25.89 -8.54 0.82
C PRO A 70 27.39 -8.76 1.09
N ASP A 71 28.03 -7.77 1.71
CA ASP A 71 29.47 -7.76 2.01
C ASP A 71 29.92 -8.85 3.01
N ARG A 72 28.95 -9.56 3.63
CA ARG A 72 29.19 -10.62 4.62
C ARG A 72 28.74 -11.98 4.11
N ALA A 73 29.67 -12.93 4.12
CA ALA A 73 29.40 -14.35 3.88
C ALA A 73 28.32 -14.86 4.87
N GLY A 74 27.27 -15.49 4.35
CA GLY A 74 26.15 -16.05 5.13
C GLY A 74 24.88 -15.22 5.17
N THR A 75 24.86 -14.03 4.56
CA THR A 75 23.62 -13.25 4.37
C THR A 75 22.85 -13.82 3.17
N SER A 76 21.62 -14.31 3.37
CA SER A 76 20.81 -14.90 2.30
C SER A 76 20.34 -13.84 1.30
N HIS A 77 20.71 -13.98 0.02
CA HIS A 77 20.25 -13.13 -1.09
C HIS A 77 19.15 -13.72 -2.02
N PRO A 78 18.86 -15.04 -2.07
CA PRO A 78 18.03 -15.56 -3.17
C PRO A 78 16.51 -15.44 -2.92
N GLY A 79 16.08 -14.89 -1.78
CA GLY A 79 14.67 -14.80 -1.43
C GLY A 79 14.05 -13.45 -1.77
N PHE A 80 12.93 -13.46 -2.50
CA PHE A 80 11.96 -12.36 -2.46
C PHE A 80 11.22 -12.38 -1.12
N ASP A 81 11.58 -11.44 -0.26
CA ASP A 81 11.01 -11.30 1.08
C ASP A 81 10.03 -10.13 1.17
N VAL A 82 10.22 -9.08 0.36
CA VAL A 82 9.51 -7.80 0.48
C VAL A 82 9.23 -7.17 -0.89
N GLY A 83 8.08 -6.50 -1.01
CA GLY A 83 7.82 -5.63 -2.16
C GLY A 83 8.52 -4.28 -1.98
N GLY A 84 9.62 -4.06 -2.70
CA GLY A 84 10.39 -2.82 -2.62
C GLY A 84 9.78 -1.72 -3.48
N HIS A 85 9.54 -0.55 -2.90
CA HIS A 85 9.11 0.63 -3.65
C HIS A 85 10.30 1.31 -4.28
N MET A 86 10.18 1.57 -5.56
CA MET A 86 11.23 2.05 -6.41
C MET A 86 10.80 3.30 -7.16
N THR A 87 11.74 4.19 -7.40
CA THR A 87 11.53 5.42 -8.17
C THR A 87 12.69 5.65 -9.13
N PRO A 88 12.47 6.25 -10.31
CA PRO A 88 13.55 6.73 -11.16
C PRO A 88 14.26 7.95 -10.57
N ASN A 89 13.68 8.60 -9.55
CA ASN A 89 14.26 9.77 -8.91
C ASN A 89 15.40 9.35 -7.97
N ARG A 90 16.61 9.87 -8.22
CA ARG A 90 17.82 9.52 -7.46
C ARG A 90 17.75 9.87 -5.97
N ASP A 91 16.97 10.90 -5.62
CA ASP A 91 16.75 11.30 -4.23
C ASP A 91 15.73 10.39 -3.50
N GLY A 92 15.18 9.39 -4.19
CA GLY A 92 14.23 8.43 -3.67
C GLY A 92 12.85 9.04 -3.39
N GLN A 93 12.56 10.27 -3.84
CA GLN A 93 11.26 10.89 -3.60
C GLN A 93 10.23 10.49 -4.65
N VAL A 94 8.98 10.36 -4.21
CA VAL A 94 7.80 10.17 -5.07
C VAL A 94 6.77 11.18 -4.60
N ALA A 95 6.40 12.14 -5.44
CA ALA A 95 5.41 13.12 -5.03
C ALA A 95 4.03 12.45 -4.90
N ARG A 96 3.16 13.02 -4.07
CA ARG A 96 1.83 12.47 -3.80
C ARG A 96 1.05 12.29 -5.11
N GLY A 97 0.62 11.07 -5.37
CA GLY A 97 -0.18 10.72 -6.56
C GLY A 97 0.64 10.40 -7.80
N GLU A 98 1.97 10.56 -7.76
CA GLU A 98 2.84 10.15 -8.86
C GLU A 98 3.01 8.64 -8.93
N THR A 99 3.73 8.23 -9.97
CA THR A 99 4.06 6.85 -10.23
C THR A 99 5.27 6.41 -9.41
N CYS A 100 5.17 5.25 -8.78
CA CYS A 100 6.32 4.47 -8.32
C CYS A 100 6.26 3.06 -8.91
N TYR A 101 7.33 2.29 -8.72
CA TYR A 101 7.37 0.89 -9.13
C TYR A 101 7.48 0.02 -7.90
N LEU A 102 6.92 -1.17 -7.99
CA LEU A 102 7.05 -2.20 -6.99
C LEU A 102 7.75 -3.39 -7.63
N MET A 103 8.77 -3.91 -6.95
CA MET A 103 9.51 -5.07 -7.43
C MET A 103 9.91 -6.04 -6.31
N PRO A 104 10.11 -7.33 -6.62
CA PRO A 104 10.61 -8.31 -5.68
C PRO A 104 12.01 -7.98 -5.19
N LEU A 105 12.15 -7.72 -3.89
CA LEU A 105 13.44 -7.51 -3.25
C LEU A 105 13.63 -8.45 -2.05
N CYS A 106 14.90 -8.70 -1.72
CA CYS A 106 15.27 -9.22 -0.41
C CYS A 106 15.35 -8.07 0.61
N LYS A 107 15.31 -8.39 1.91
CA LYS A 107 15.42 -7.39 2.99
C LYS A 107 16.71 -6.58 2.96
N TRP A 108 17.78 -7.15 2.41
CA TRP A 108 19.06 -6.46 2.33
C TRP A 108 19.05 -5.33 1.29
N HIS A 109 18.45 -5.57 0.11
CA HIS A 109 18.33 -4.57 -0.95
C HIS A 109 17.26 -3.52 -0.61
N ASN A 110 16.17 -3.93 0.04
CA ASN A 110 15.13 -3.03 0.56
C ASN A 110 15.49 -2.50 1.95
N SER A 111 16.61 -1.79 2.07
CA SER A 111 17.08 -1.20 3.31
C SER A 111 17.39 0.28 3.12
N THR A 112 17.11 1.09 4.15
CA THR A 112 17.48 2.51 4.21
C THR A 112 18.99 2.76 4.05
N GLN A 113 19.82 1.76 4.36
CA GLN A 113 21.28 1.81 4.12
C GLN A 113 21.65 1.77 2.63
N ARG A 114 20.68 1.52 1.76
CA ARG A 114 20.80 1.46 0.30
C ARG A 114 19.93 2.50 -0.39
N ASP A 115 19.33 3.43 0.35
CA ASP A 115 18.67 4.59 -0.25
C ASP A 115 19.69 5.35 -1.13
N GLY A 116 19.26 5.73 -2.34
CA GLY A 116 20.14 6.34 -3.35
C GLY A 116 21.13 5.40 -4.04
N THR A 117 21.14 4.10 -3.71
CA THR A 117 21.88 3.08 -4.47
C THR A 117 21.14 2.79 -5.78
N PRO A 118 21.80 2.89 -6.94
CA PRO A 118 21.18 2.58 -8.21
C PRO A 118 21.01 1.07 -8.41
N PHE A 119 19.85 0.65 -8.89
CA PHE A 119 19.61 -0.69 -9.42
C PHE A 119 19.29 -0.58 -10.90
N GLU A 120 20.15 -1.18 -11.73
CA GLU A 120 20.01 -1.16 -13.18
C GLU A 120 19.14 -2.34 -13.63
N HIS A 121 18.23 -2.06 -14.56
CA HIS A 121 17.31 -3.04 -15.11
C HIS A 121 17.28 -2.98 -16.63
N GLU A 122 17.34 -4.14 -17.26
CA GLU A 122 17.19 -4.33 -18.70
C GLU A 122 15.85 -5.04 -18.96
N GLU A 123 14.84 -4.28 -19.41
CA GLU A 123 13.48 -4.77 -19.73
C GLU A 123 12.89 -5.74 -18.69
N THR A 124 13.11 -5.43 -17.41
CA THR A 124 12.62 -6.24 -16.31
C THR A 124 11.14 -5.97 -16.06
N THR A 125 10.35 -7.02 -15.88
CA THR A 125 8.91 -6.91 -15.59
C THR A 125 8.70 -6.30 -14.21
N MET A 126 8.13 -5.10 -14.12
CA MET A 126 7.82 -4.40 -12.87
C MET A 126 6.32 -4.22 -12.69
N LEU A 127 5.90 -3.95 -11.45
CA LEU A 127 4.55 -3.47 -11.18
C LEU A 127 4.58 -1.94 -11.01
N GLU A 128 4.07 -1.21 -12.01
CA GLU A 128 3.90 0.23 -11.90
C GLU A 128 2.68 0.55 -11.03
N LEU A 129 2.87 1.38 -10.01
CA LEU A 129 1.84 1.86 -9.10
C LEU A 129 1.55 3.34 -9.38
N SER A 130 0.31 3.68 -9.71
CA SER A 130 -0.16 5.05 -9.86
C SER A 130 -1.04 5.48 -8.69
N GLY A 131 -1.05 6.77 -8.35
CA GLY A 131 -1.89 7.28 -7.26
C GLY A 131 -1.38 6.91 -5.86
N PHE A 132 -0.14 6.40 -5.77
CA PHE A 132 0.55 6.06 -4.54
C PHE A 132 0.76 7.31 -3.67
N MET A 133 0.75 7.11 -2.36
CA MET A 133 1.08 8.15 -1.41
C MET A 133 2.24 7.70 -0.52
N GLU A 134 3.16 8.60 -0.21
CA GLU A 134 4.27 8.30 0.68
C GLU A 134 3.74 7.77 2.04
N GLY A 135 4.30 6.65 2.49
CA GLY A 135 3.89 5.97 3.72
C GLY A 135 2.52 5.28 3.65
N GLU A 136 1.97 5.08 2.45
CA GLU A 136 0.73 4.36 2.24
C GLU A 136 0.84 2.88 2.62
N LEU A 137 -0.24 2.32 3.18
CA LEU A 137 -0.37 0.90 3.45
C LEU A 137 -0.95 0.20 2.22
N ALA A 138 -0.50 -1.02 1.90
CA ALA A 138 -1.01 -1.73 0.72
C ALA A 138 -2.53 -1.97 0.78
N ALA A 139 -3.14 -2.10 1.97
CA ALA A 139 -4.60 -2.19 2.10
C ALA A 139 -5.32 -0.88 1.69
N THR A 140 -4.79 0.29 2.06
CA THR A 140 -5.37 1.57 1.66
C THR A 140 -5.14 1.86 0.18
N PHE A 141 -4.02 1.39 -0.38
CA PHE A 141 -3.80 1.40 -1.83
C PHE A 141 -4.82 0.51 -2.55
N ALA A 142 -4.99 -0.73 -2.11
CA ALA A 142 -5.93 -1.70 -2.70
C ALA A 142 -7.39 -1.24 -2.58
N ALA A 143 -7.75 -0.56 -1.48
CA ALA A 143 -9.07 0.04 -1.29
C ALA A 143 -9.36 1.18 -2.27
N ARG A 144 -8.37 1.72 -2.98
CA ARG A 144 -8.54 2.78 -3.98
C ARG A 144 -8.35 2.30 -5.42
N MET A 145 -8.12 1.00 -5.63
CA MET A 145 -8.00 0.44 -6.97
C MET A 145 -9.34 0.52 -7.72
N PRO A 146 -9.34 0.56 -9.06
CA PRO A 146 -10.55 0.73 -9.85
C PRO A 146 -11.54 -0.40 -9.58
N GLY A 147 -12.83 -0.08 -9.69
CA GLY A 147 -13.94 -1.02 -9.55
C GLY A 147 -15.23 -0.29 -9.23
N ASP A 148 -16.33 -1.06 -9.22
CA ASP A 148 -17.68 -0.51 -9.19
C ASP A 148 -18.27 -0.38 -7.79
N ALA A 149 -17.59 -0.93 -6.77
CA ALA A 149 -18.01 -0.82 -5.38
C ALA A 149 -18.01 0.66 -4.94
N GLU A 150 -19.18 1.16 -4.54
CA GLU A 150 -19.34 2.52 -4.01
C GLU A 150 -18.57 2.72 -2.71
N TYR A 151 -18.53 1.68 -1.87
CA TYR A 151 -17.85 1.72 -0.59
C TYR A 151 -16.83 0.59 -0.47
N ARG A 152 -15.69 0.91 0.12
CA ARG A 152 -14.64 -0.04 0.47
C ARG A 152 -14.22 0.17 1.92
N LEU A 153 -13.90 -0.91 2.60
CA LEU A 153 -13.49 -0.91 4.00
C LEU A 153 -12.05 -1.36 4.11
N VAL A 154 -11.25 -0.57 4.82
CA VAL A 154 -9.98 -1.02 5.39
C VAL A 154 -10.19 -1.23 6.87
N SER A 155 -9.98 -2.44 7.38
CA SER A 155 -10.23 -2.76 8.79
C SER A 155 -9.09 -3.55 9.42
N VAL A 156 -8.91 -3.36 10.72
CA VAL A 156 -7.97 -4.17 11.52
C VAL A 156 -8.76 -5.30 12.19
N GLU A 157 -8.31 -6.54 11.97
CA GLU A 157 -8.86 -7.75 12.59
C GLU A 157 -7.69 -8.53 13.22
N GLY A 158 -7.54 -8.43 14.54
CA GLY A 158 -6.36 -8.96 15.22
C GLY A 158 -5.09 -8.20 14.82
N GLU A 159 -4.11 -8.90 14.25
CA GLU A 159 -2.86 -8.33 13.71
C GLU A 159 -2.91 -8.13 12.19
N THR A 160 -4.10 -8.27 11.59
CA THR A 160 -4.32 -8.19 10.15
C THR A 160 -4.97 -6.87 9.76
N LEU A 161 -4.56 -6.30 8.62
CA LEU A 161 -5.23 -5.20 7.93
C LEU A 161 -5.87 -5.75 6.66
N ASN A 162 -7.18 -5.69 6.60
CA ASN A 162 -7.97 -6.18 5.48
C ASN A 162 -8.46 -5.03 4.61
N SER A 163 -8.63 -5.27 3.31
CA SER A 163 -9.34 -4.37 2.39
C SER A 163 -10.40 -5.16 1.64
N ARG A 164 -11.65 -4.67 1.63
CA ARG A 164 -12.76 -5.30 0.91
C ARG A 164 -13.78 -4.29 0.40
N ALA A 165 -14.50 -4.64 -0.66
CA ALA A 165 -15.73 -3.95 -1.02
C ALA A 165 -16.79 -4.18 0.07
N LEU A 166 -17.65 -3.18 0.29
CA LEU A 166 -18.80 -3.31 1.18
C LEU A 166 -20.06 -3.60 0.38
N GLU A 167 -20.76 -4.66 0.79
CA GLU A 167 -22.09 -4.98 0.32
C GLU A 167 -23.14 -4.10 1.00
N ALA A 168 -24.29 -3.88 0.34
CA ALA A 168 -25.34 -2.97 0.81
C ALA A 168 -25.75 -3.17 2.29
N PRO A 169 -25.96 -4.41 2.81
CA PRO A 169 -26.33 -4.61 4.21
C PRO A 169 -25.26 -4.11 5.20
N MET A 170 -23.98 -4.20 4.82
CA MET A 170 -22.90 -3.69 5.66
C MET A 170 -22.86 -2.16 5.63
N VAL A 171 -23.09 -1.54 4.45
CA VAL A 171 -23.17 -0.09 4.31
C VAL A 171 -24.25 0.49 5.24
N ASP A 172 -25.42 -0.14 5.29
CA ASP A 172 -26.51 0.26 6.18
C ASP A 172 -26.12 0.18 7.66
N LEU A 173 -25.43 -0.88 8.08
CA LEU A 173 -24.93 -1.00 9.45
C LEU A 173 -23.94 0.12 9.81
N PHE A 174 -23.01 0.47 8.91
CA PHE A 174 -22.10 1.59 9.13
C PHE A 174 -22.86 2.92 9.22
N ASN A 175 -23.85 3.13 8.35
CA ASN A 175 -24.65 4.36 8.38
C ASN A 175 -25.45 4.48 9.69
N VAL A 176 -26.09 3.40 10.16
CA VAL A 176 -26.78 3.37 11.46
C VAL A 176 -25.81 3.64 12.62
N GLN A 177 -24.63 3.00 12.64
CA GLN A 177 -23.63 3.25 13.67
C GLN A 177 -23.19 4.72 13.68
N ARG A 178 -22.91 5.30 12.50
CA ARG A 178 -22.50 6.70 12.37
C ARG A 178 -23.59 7.66 12.85
N ASP A 179 -24.83 7.43 12.45
CA ASP A 179 -25.94 8.34 12.72
C ASP A 179 -26.43 8.26 14.18
N THR A 180 -26.27 7.10 14.83
CA THR A 180 -26.71 6.87 16.22
C THR A 180 -25.57 6.95 17.25
N GLY A 181 -24.31 6.82 16.82
CA GLY A 181 -23.16 6.66 17.71
C GLY A 181 -23.09 5.32 18.44
N VAL A 182 -24.04 4.41 18.21
CA VAL A 182 -24.09 3.10 18.87
C VAL A 182 -23.30 2.08 18.06
N ALA A 183 -22.35 1.41 18.71
CA ALA A 183 -21.56 0.37 18.05
C ALA A 183 -22.46 -0.75 17.53
N ALA A 184 -22.45 -0.97 16.21
CA ALA A 184 -23.23 -2.03 15.59
C ALA A 184 -22.49 -3.38 15.75
N PRO A 185 -23.17 -4.45 16.20
CA PRO A 185 -22.58 -5.78 16.26
C PRO A 185 -22.06 -6.22 14.89
N GLY A 186 -20.85 -6.80 14.86
CA GLY A 186 -20.24 -7.30 13.62
C GLY A 186 -19.43 -6.28 12.83
N LEU A 187 -19.38 -5.02 13.25
CA LEU A 187 -18.44 -4.05 12.68
C LEU A 187 -17.06 -4.14 13.35
N PRO A 188 -15.95 -3.97 12.59
CA PRO A 188 -14.60 -3.94 13.17
C PRO A 188 -14.44 -2.80 14.18
N SER A 189 -13.61 -3.01 15.19
CA SER A 189 -13.30 -2.00 16.22
C SER A 189 -12.41 -0.87 15.70
N THR A 190 -11.61 -1.15 14.66
CA THR A 190 -10.70 -0.19 14.02
C THR A 190 -10.86 -0.29 12.49
N TYR A 191 -11.24 0.80 11.83
CA TYR A 191 -11.45 0.83 10.38
C TYR A 191 -11.38 2.24 9.77
N LEU A 192 -11.18 2.27 8.45
CA LEU A 192 -11.46 3.38 7.54
C LEU A 192 -12.46 2.92 6.48
N ARG A 193 -13.50 3.71 6.25
CA ARG A 193 -14.44 3.51 5.13
C ARG A 193 -14.13 4.52 4.04
N PHE A 194 -13.84 4.01 2.85
CA PHE A 194 -13.66 4.79 1.64
C PHE A 194 -14.95 4.81 0.86
N ARG A 195 -15.37 5.99 0.42
CA ARG A 195 -16.46 6.19 -0.54
C ARG A 195 -15.90 6.64 -1.87
N ARG A 196 -16.28 5.95 -2.94
CA ARG A 196 -15.98 6.31 -4.32
C ARG A 196 -16.75 7.58 -4.70
N VAL A 197 -16.05 8.52 -5.32
CA VAL A 197 -16.59 9.77 -5.83
C VAL A 197 -16.11 9.93 -7.25
N GLU A 198 -17.04 10.14 -8.18
CA GLU A 198 -16.71 10.37 -9.59
C GLU A 198 -17.10 11.78 -9.97
N GLU A 199 -16.11 12.61 -10.29
CA GLU A 199 -16.29 14.02 -10.61
C GLU A 199 -15.48 14.38 -11.85
N GLY A 200 -16.16 14.86 -12.90
CA GLY A 200 -15.49 15.28 -14.14
C GLY A 200 -14.72 14.15 -14.84
N GLY A 201 -15.18 12.90 -14.73
CA GLY A 201 -14.51 11.72 -15.29
C GLY A 201 -13.30 11.24 -14.50
N VAL A 202 -13.01 11.84 -13.34
CA VAL A 202 -11.94 11.41 -12.44
C VAL A 202 -12.55 10.65 -11.27
N VAL A 203 -12.08 9.42 -11.06
CA VAL A 203 -12.45 8.62 -9.89
C VAL A 203 -11.55 9.00 -8.72
N ARG A 204 -12.18 9.37 -7.61
CA ARG A 204 -11.57 9.66 -6.32
C ARG A 204 -12.19 8.80 -5.23
N PHE A 205 -11.49 8.71 -4.11
CA PHE A 205 -11.97 8.09 -2.89
C PHE A 205 -11.81 9.07 -1.74
N VAL A 206 -12.85 9.20 -0.92
CA VAL A 206 -12.82 9.98 0.32
C VAL A 206 -12.97 9.04 1.49
N ILE A 207 -12.24 9.29 2.58
CA ILE A 207 -12.50 8.61 3.84
C ILE A 207 -13.74 9.29 4.46
N ASP A 208 -14.88 8.61 4.42
CA ASP A 208 -16.18 9.18 4.80
C ASP A 208 -16.66 8.72 6.17
N ASP A 209 -16.04 7.68 6.73
CA ASP A 209 -16.22 7.23 8.10
C ASP A 209 -14.93 6.55 8.59
N ALA A 210 -14.65 6.66 9.90
CA ALA A 210 -13.47 6.08 10.50
C ALA A 210 -13.70 5.80 11.99
N ARG A 211 -13.18 4.66 12.45
CA ARG A 211 -13.06 4.33 13.87
C ARG A 211 -11.61 3.96 14.14
N LEU A 212 -10.94 4.74 14.96
CA LEU A 212 -9.51 4.61 15.23
C LEU A 212 -9.28 4.61 16.73
N PRO A 213 -8.23 3.94 17.23
CA PRO A 213 -7.94 3.97 18.66
C PRO A 213 -7.63 5.38 19.15
N ILE A 214 -8.03 5.65 20.39
CA ILE A 214 -7.68 6.88 21.10
C ILE A 214 -6.20 6.76 21.49
N LEU A 215 -5.40 7.75 21.11
CA LEU A 215 -4.03 7.86 21.60
C LEU A 215 -4.11 8.28 23.07
N GLY A 216 -3.62 7.41 23.95
CA GLY A 216 -3.45 7.72 25.38
C GLY A 216 -2.32 8.69 25.64
#